data_AF-A0A6I1HD45-F1
#
_entry.id   AF-A0A6I1HD45-F1
#
_cell.length_a   1.000
_cell.length_b   1.000
_cell.length_c   1.000
_cell.angle_alpha   90.00
_cell.angle_beta   90.00
_cell.angle_gamma   90.00
#
_symmetry.space_group_name_H-M   'P 1'
#
loop_
_entity.id
_entity.type
_entity.pdbx_description
1 polymer ?
#
loop_
_entity_poly.entity_id
_entity_poly.type
_entity_poly.pdbx_seq_one_letter_code
_entity_poly.pdbx_strand_id
1 'polypeptide(L)'
;MTLLPVLRRASVAAILFLGASAAQAGVAFHVTVTTERVNQPGVNTGLPARATQESDVVLGPHYLSVREGKSLSVFDFATRRRYMIDTAASTYDTYSLFDVAGSRAAELRHRQGIAGILQAGKLEQHATLPVYEEQTLSVQAARRRGALVPQVLDGAVLWSLDDQPLLRLGISGSPVSGAEATAFAQALRYTWGCHPLVLKMLADGKRIPADFTLHYQEVGGTVTRHFRISRLVMDAPATYSLAAYRPRPLAADAPVLERVLAQAARLPPPGAQAHPALRAEAEKLFAAEKPFEAFLTMLEDHFSTGELVDKLSPQQILAMQECEPIHDLTRALLAKDQDGIAAALATVQELRKQAGPDQPVLALFEGNLRAKLGQWPAATALYLQVLQAKPQMAAVYQDLGDALLAQFDAQNAWRSWDAGRAMAPSLRQFRKVNDLERSLLADYPAFFADGMAGQLQIQPSTSRPASKTNTVGSTNLP
;
A
#
# COMPACT_ATOMS: atom_id res chain seq x y z
N MET A 1 16.90 48.10 36.58
CA MET A 1 18.07 47.28 36.22
C MET A 1 18.04 46.01 37.03
N THR A 2 17.70 44.88 36.40
CA THR A 2 18.20 43.53 36.75
C THR A 2 17.74 42.57 35.65
N LEU A 3 18.72 42.07 34.91
CA LEU A 3 18.60 41.13 33.80
C LEU A 3 18.48 39.70 34.33
N LEU A 4 17.52 38.95 33.80
CA LEU A 4 17.48 37.48 33.85
C LEU A 4 17.93 36.96 32.47
N PRO A 5 18.95 36.09 32.36
CA PRO A 5 19.21 35.41 31.11
C PRO A 5 18.38 34.13 31.01
N VAL A 6 17.74 34.02 29.86
CA VAL A 6 17.02 32.89 29.29
C VAL A 6 17.99 31.72 29.04
N LEU A 7 17.78 30.58 29.69
CA LEU A 7 18.34 29.30 29.24
C LEU A 7 17.46 28.74 28.11
N ARG A 8 17.89 28.98 26.86
CA ARG A 8 17.34 28.32 25.67
C ARG A 8 17.89 26.90 25.57
N ARG A 9 16.96 26.00 25.26
CA ARG A 9 17.11 24.56 25.01
C ARG A 9 18.27 24.26 24.04
N ALA A 10 19.30 23.60 24.55
CA ALA A 10 20.13 22.72 23.75
C ALA A 10 19.48 21.33 23.76
N SER A 11 18.90 20.92 22.63
CA SER A 11 18.49 19.54 22.40
C SER A 11 18.95 19.14 21.01
N VAL A 12 20.27 18.98 20.91
CA VAL A 12 20.93 18.12 19.93
C VAL A 12 21.63 17.06 20.77
N ALA A 13 21.51 15.80 20.36
CA ALA A 13 22.05 14.60 21.01
C ALA A 13 21.30 14.09 22.25
N ALA A 14 20.23 13.34 22.01
CA ALA A 14 19.94 12.13 22.78
C ALA A 14 19.89 10.96 21.78
N ILE A 15 21.06 10.61 21.23
CA ILE A 15 21.29 9.37 20.51
C ILE A 15 21.78 8.37 21.56
N LEU A 16 20.89 7.51 22.04
CA LEU A 16 21.27 6.41 22.93
C LEU A 16 22.01 5.35 22.09
N PHE A 17 23.33 5.36 22.22
CA PHE A 17 24.22 4.30 21.76
C PHE A 17 24.09 3.06 22.65
N LEU A 18 23.81 1.89 22.05
CA LEU A 18 24.37 0.60 22.45
C LEU A 18 24.39 -0.32 21.20
N GLY A 19 25.57 -0.50 20.61
CA GLY A 19 25.83 -1.37 19.46
C GLY A 19 26.66 -0.66 18.39
N ALA A 20 27.99 -0.75 18.49
CA ALA A 20 28.91 -0.23 17.47
C ALA A 20 28.86 -1.13 16.22
N SER A 21 27.85 -0.92 15.39
CA SER A 21 27.98 -1.15 13.94
C SER A 21 28.57 0.13 13.35
N ALA A 22 29.49 0.03 12.40
CA ALA A 22 30.05 1.21 11.73
C ALA A 22 28.89 2.11 11.26
N ALA A 23 28.73 3.27 11.89
CA ALA A 23 27.65 4.18 11.55
C ALA A 23 27.87 4.63 10.10
N GLN A 24 26.92 4.30 9.22
CA GLN A 24 26.94 4.84 7.88
C GLN A 24 26.77 6.36 7.98
N ALA A 25 27.53 7.10 7.18
CA ALA A 25 27.41 8.54 7.09
C ALA A 25 26.24 8.90 6.17
N GLY A 26 25.44 9.89 6.56
CA GLY A 26 24.36 10.44 5.76
C GLY A 26 24.18 11.93 5.99
N VAL A 27 23.02 12.47 5.58
CA VAL A 27 22.71 13.89 5.76
C VAL A 27 21.54 14.04 6.71
N ALA A 28 21.68 14.91 7.71
CA ALA A 28 20.58 15.25 8.62
C ALA A 28 20.26 16.75 8.52
N PHE A 29 18.98 17.10 8.62
CA PHE A 29 18.55 18.50 8.66
C PHE A 29 17.21 18.65 9.39
N HIS A 30 16.96 19.87 9.84
CA HIS A 30 15.67 20.30 10.35
C HIS A 30 14.90 21.04 9.24
N VAL A 31 13.62 20.70 9.08
CA VAL A 31 12.72 21.38 8.16
C VAL A 31 11.54 21.99 8.91
N THR A 32 11.29 23.26 8.62
CA THR A 32 10.06 23.95 9.01
C THR A 32 9.21 24.15 7.76
N VAL A 33 7.96 23.70 7.82
CA VAL A 33 6.98 23.87 6.74
C VAL A 33 5.84 24.73 7.24
N THR A 34 5.68 25.93 6.69
CA THR A 34 4.49 26.76 6.90
C THR A 34 3.54 26.55 5.74
N THR A 35 2.36 26.01 6.03
CA THR A 35 1.28 25.83 5.07
C THR A 35 0.29 26.98 5.18
N GLU A 36 -0.02 27.61 4.05
CA GLU A 36 -1.04 28.65 3.91
C GLU A 36 -2.13 28.14 2.96
N ARG A 37 -3.40 28.31 3.37
CA ARG A 37 -4.57 27.84 2.63
C ARG A 37 -5.50 29.00 2.33
N VAL A 38 -5.93 29.06 1.07
CA VAL A 38 -6.98 29.98 0.63
C VAL A 38 -8.11 29.14 0.06
N ASN A 39 -9.20 29.03 0.84
CA ASN A 39 -10.39 28.30 0.42
C ASN A 39 -11.20 29.14 -0.58
N GLN A 40 -11.88 28.45 -1.48
CA GLN A 40 -12.90 29.04 -2.33
C GLN A 40 -14.08 29.55 -1.47
N PRO A 41 -14.80 30.60 -1.93
CA PRO A 41 -15.98 31.09 -1.23
C PRO A 41 -16.98 29.97 -0.95
N GLY A 42 -17.47 29.89 0.29
CA GLY A 42 -18.45 28.87 0.72
C GLY A 42 -17.87 27.49 1.06
N VAL A 43 -16.56 27.27 0.89
CA VAL A 43 -15.91 26.02 1.29
C VAL A 43 -15.30 26.14 2.69
N ASN A 44 -15.74 25.28 3.61
CA ASN A 44 -15.10 25.10 4.91
C ASN A 44 -14.44 23.72 4.97
N THR A 45 -13.11 23.70 5.06
CA THR A 45 -12.32 22.46 5.14
C THR A 45 -12.09 21.99 6.59
N GLY A 46 -12.43 22.80 7.59
CA GLY A 46 -12.07 22.56 9.00
C GLY A 46 -10.57 22.67 9.31
N LEU A 47 -9.74 22.88 8.29
CA LEU A 47 -8.29 23.05 8.43
C LEU A 47 -7.96 24.54 8.66
N PRO A 48 -6.93 24.84 9.49
CA PRO A 48 -6.53 26.21 9.72
C PRO A 48 -5.96 26.84 8.45
N ALA A 49 -6.25 28.13 8.26
CA ALA A 49 -5.73 28.94 7.15
C ALA A 49 -4.20 28.99 7.13
N ARG A 50 -3.56 28.90 8.30
CA ARG A 50 -2.11 28.79 8.43
C ARG A 50 -1.75 27.73 9.46
N ALA A 51 -0.81 26.85 9.12
CA ALA A 51 -0.25 25.85 10.02
C ALA A 51 1.26 25.76 9.85
N THR A 52 1.97 25.44 10.93
CA THR A 52 3.42 25.19 10.90
C THR A 52 3.70 23.78 11.37
N GLN A 53 4.51 23.05 10.60
CA GLN A 53 5.01 21.73 10.90
C GLN A 53 6.53 21.80 11.03
N GLU A 54 7.09 21.14 12.03
CA GLU A 54 8.53 21.01 12.22
C GLU A 54 8.92 19.54 12.18
N SER A 55 9.99 19.22 11.46
CA SER A 55 10.46 17.84 11.36
C SER A 55 11.98 17.76 11.30
N ASP A 56 12.52 16.69 11.87
CA ASP A 56 13.93 16.32 11.70
C ASP A 56 14.01 15.19 10.68
N VAL A 57 14.85 15.36 9.66
CA VAL A 57 15.00 14.42 8.55
C VAL A 57 16.41 13.85 8.56
N VAL A 58 16.51 12.54 8.35
CA VAL A 58 17.78 11.84 8.10
C VAL A 58 17.70 11.13 6.75
N LEU A 59 18.66 11.43 5.88
CA LEU A 59 18.87 10.79 4.59
C LEU A 59 20.02 9.78 4.76
N GLY A 60 19.67 8.49 4.88
CA GLY A 60 20.64 7.41 4.94
C GLY A 60 20.86 6.76 3.57
N PRO A 61 21.84 5.84 3.46
CA PRO A 61 22.15 5.18 2.20
C PRO A 61 20.99 4.37 1.59
N HIS A 62 20.25 3.66 2.44
CA HIS A 62 19.17 2.76 2.03
C HIS A 62 17.81 3.06 2.69
N TYR A 63 17.73 4.20 3.37
CA TYR A 63 16.52 4.59 4.06
C TYR A 63 16.44 6.11 4.18
N LEU A 64 15.24 6.62 4.41
CA LEU A 64 15.04 7.96 4.95
C LEU A 64 14.17 7.90 6.19
N SER A 65 14.39 8.82 7.12
CA SER A 65 13.53 8.97 8.28
C SER A 65 13.09 10.40 8.50
N VAL A 66 11.87 10.55 9.00
CA VAL A 66 11.24 11.84 9.30
C VAL A 66 10.64 11.75 10.69
N ARG A 67 11.15 12.56 11.60
CA ARG A 67 10.63 12.69 12.96
C ARG A 67 9.78 13.94 13.08
N GLU A 68 8.57 13.77 13.55
CA GLU A 68 7.65 14.86 13.90
C GLU A 68 7.14 14.63 15.32
N GLY A 69 7.64 15.43 16.26
CA GLY A 69 7.34 15.27 17.69
C GLY A 69 7.69 13.86 18.18
N LYS A 70 6.66 13.08 18.52
CA LYS A 70 6.79 11.71 19.03
C LYS A 70 6.65 10.63 17.94
N SER A 71 6.32 11.03 16.71
CA SER A 71 6.21 10.12 15.57
C SER A 71 7.53 10.08 14.81
N LEU A 72 7.98 8.89 14.45
CA LEU A 72 9.12 8.66 13.57
C LEU A 72 8.67 7.78 12.41
N SER A 73 8.68 8.34 11.21
CA SER A 73 8.49 7.58 9.98
C SER A 73 9.84 7.14 9.44
N VAL A 74 9.99 5.86 9.13
CA VAL A 74 11.17 5.32 8.44
C VAL A 74 10.72 4.65 7.15
N PHE A 75 11.35 4.98 6.03
CA PHE A 75 11.14 4.32 4.75
C PHE A 75 12.44 3.61 4.40
N ASP A 76 12.40 2.28 4.44
CA ASP A 76 13.52 1.40 4.14
C ASP A 76 13.34 0.85 2.72
N PHE A 77 14.20 1.30 1.82
CA PHE A 77 14.12 1.00 0.40
C PHE A 77 14.74 -0.36 0.07
N ALA A 78 15.71 -0.82 0.86
CA ALA A 78 16.33 -2.14 0.71
C ALA A 78 15.32 -3.28 0.96
N THR A 79 14.49 -3.14 2.00
CA THR A 79 13.45 -4.10 2.35
C THR A 79 12.08 -3.75 1.75
N ARG A 80 11.95 -2.56 1.14
CA ARG A 80 10.70 -1.99 0.63
C ARG A 80 9.61 -1.96 1.70
N ARG A 81 9.98 -1.55 2.90
CA ARG A 81 9.07 -1.38 4.04
C ARG A 81 9.04 0.07 4.48
N ARG A 82 7.92 0.48 5.07
CA ARG A 82 7.85 1.68 5.89
C ARG A 82 7.40 1.34 7.31
N TYR A 83 7.98 2.02 8.28
CA TYR A 83 7.72 1.84 9.70
C TYR A 83 7.20 3.14 10.27
N MET A 84 6.03 3.10 10.89
CA MET A 84 5.48 4.22 11.64
C MET A 84 5.74 3.94 13.13
N ILE A 85 6.67 4.67 13.74
CA ILE A 85 7.16 4.42 15.08
C ILE A 85 6.59 5.48 16.03
N ASP A 86 5.90 5.03 17.08
CA ASP A 86 5.58 5.86 18.24
C ASP A 86 6.75 5.77 19.22
N THR A 87 7.52 6.85 19.28
CA THR A 87 8.71 6.93 20.13
C THR A 87 8.41 7.05 21.62
N ALA A 88 7.19 7.45 21.99
CA ALA A 88 6.77 7.54 23.39
C ALA A 88 6.22 6.21 23.90
N ALA A 89 5.47 5.47 23.06
CA ALA A 89 4.98 4.13 23.39
C ALA A 89 6.02 3.02 23.15
N SER A 90 7.13 3.35 22.48
CA SER A 90 8.14 2.42 21.99
C SER A 90 7.52 1.31 21.12
N THR A 91 6.57 1.69 20.27
CA THR A 91 5.85 0.76 19.39
C THR A 91 6.00 1.13 17.92
N TYR A 92 5.76 0.19 17.01
CA TYR A 92 5.73 0.47 15.59
C TYR A 92 4.67 -0.34 14.84
N ASP A 93 4.16 0.24 13.77
CA ASP A 93 3.47 -0.46 12.68
C ASP A 93 4.40 -0.62 11.49
N THR A 94 4.21 -1.69 10.71
CA THR A 94 4.95 -1.96 9.48
C THR A 94 4.02 -2.06 8.29
N TYR A 95 4.41 -1.46 7.17
CA TYR A 95 3.66 -1.46 5.94
C TYR A 95 4.58 -1.71 4.75
N SER A 96 4.00 -2.22 3.66
CA SER A 96 4.68 -2.35 2.37
C SER A 96 4.90 -0.97 1.76
N LEU A 97 6.10 -0.69 1.24
CA LEU A 97 6.37 0.58 0.55
C LEU A 97 5.55 0.72 -0.75
N PHE A 98 5.08 -0.40 -1.30
CA PHE A 98 4.19 -0.42 -2.47
C PHE A 98 2.80 0.16 -2.18
N ASP A 99 2.39 0.27 -0.91
CA ASP A 99 1.12 0.89 -0.57
C ASP A 99 1.09 2.38 -0.95
N VAL A 100 2.21 3.08 -0.80
CA VAL A 100 2.34 4.50 -1.14
C VAL A 100 2.28 4.69 -2.65
N ALA A 101 3.12 3.99 -3.41
CA ALA A 101 3.15 4.12 -4.87
C ALA A 101 1.83 3.65 -5.49
N GLY A 102 1.31 2.52 -5.02
CA GLY A 102 0.05 1.94 -5.50
C GLY A 102 -1.16 2.82 -5.22
N SER A 103 -1.30 3.34 -3.99
CA SER A 103 -2.39 4.26 -3.64
C SER A 103 -2.35 5.53 -4.46
N ARG A 104 -1.19 6.18 -4.58
CA ARG A 104 -1.04 7.42 -5.36
C ARG A 104 -1.34 7.22 -6.84
N ALA A 105 -0.90 6.11 -7.43
CA ALA A 105 -1.21 5.77 -8.81
C ALA A 105 -2.70 5.44 -9.02
N ALA A 106 -3.33 4.71 -8.09
CA ALA A 106 -4.76 4.43 -8.13
C ALA A 106 -5.59 5.72 -7.98
N GLU A 107 -5.21 6.57 -7.03
CA GLU A 107 -5.85 7.86 -6.75
C GLU A 107 -5.75 8.80 -7.96
N LEU A 108 -4.58 8.91 -8.60
CA LEU A 108 -4.44 9.73 -9.80
C LEU A 108 -5.41 9.29 -10.90
N ARG A 109 -5.50 7.98 -11.16
CA ARG A 109 -6.43 7.43 -12.17
C ARG A 109 -7.88 7.68 -11.79
N HIS A 110 -8.22 7.56 -10.51
CA HIS A 110 -9.57 7.84 -10.03
C HIS A 110 -9.96 9.30 -10.26
N ARG A 111 -9.09 10.24 -9.87
CA ARG A 111 -9.31 11.69 -10.08
C ARG A 111 -9.40 12.05 -11.56
N GLN A 112 -8.61 11.41 -12.42
CA GLN A 112 -8.72 11.55 -13.87
C GLN A 112 -10.08 11.07 -14.40
N GLY A 113 -10.60 9.96 -13.88
CA GLY A 113 -11.94 9.47 -14.19
C GLY A 113 -13.03 10.48 -13.81
N ILE A 114 -12.96 11.03 -12.59
CA ILE A 114 -13.88 12.09 -12.13
C ILE A 114 -13.78 13.33 -13.03
N ALA A 115 -12.56 13.79 -13.33
CA ALA A 115 -12.35 14.93 -14.20
C ALA A 115 -12.96 14.71 -15.60
N GLY A 116 -12.83 13.49 -16.16
CA GLY A 116 -13.46 13.12 -17.43
C GLY A 116 -14.98 13.15 -17.38
N ILE A 117 -15.59 12.69 -16.28
CA ILE A 117 -17.04 12.75 -16.06
C ILE A 117 -17.51 14.21 -15.95
N LEU A 118 -16.79 15.04 -15.16
CA LEU A 118 -17.10 16.47 -15.02
C LEU A 118 -17.00 17.19 -16.36
N GLN A 119 -15.97 16.90 -17.16
CA GLN A 119 -15.81 17.46 -18.51
C GLN A 119 -16.96 17.03 -19.44
N ALA A 120 -17.37 15.76 -19.41
CA ALA A 120 -18.53 15.30 -20.19
C ALA A 120 -19.83 16.01 -19.76
N GLY A 121 -19.92 16.39 -18.49
CA GLY A 121 -21.01 17.19 -17.92
C GLY A 121 -20.87 18.71 -18.09
N LYS A 122 -19.81 19.22 -18.73
CA LYS A 122 -19.48 20.68 -18.83
C LYS A 122 -19.29 21.36 -17.46
N LEU A 123 -18.67 20.63 -16.54
CA LEU A 123 -18.38 21.02 -15.16
C LEU A 123 -16.87 20.96 -14.86
N GLU A 124 -16.02 21.01 -15.88
CA GLU A 124 -14.56 20.89 -15.76
C GLU A 124 -13.93 21.92 -14.83
N GLN A 125 -14.57 23.08 -14.61
CA GLN A 125 -14.11 24.10 -13.66
C GLN A 125 -14.07 23.61 -12.20
N HIS A 126 -14.76 22.51 -11.89
CA HIS A 126 -14.75 21.89 -10.56
C HIS A 126 -13.68 20.82 -10.41
N ALA A 127 -12.97 20.45 -11.48
CA ALA A 127 -11.85 19.53 -11.42
C ALA A 127 -10.55 20.28 -11.04
N THR A 128 -9.74 19.67 -10.19
CA THR A 128 -8.37 20.13 -9.97
C THR A 128 -7.58 20.01 -11.27
N LEU A 129 -6.70 20.97 -11.55
CA LEU A 129 -5.85 20.88 -12.74
C LEU A 129 -4.89 19.67 -12.64
N PRO A 130 -4.68 18.91 -13.73
CA PRO A 130 -3.87 17.69 -13.71
C PRO A 130 -2.46 17.87 -13.12
N VAL A 131 -1.85 19.03 -13.34
CA VAL A 131 -0.50 19.32 -12.83
C VAL A 131 -0.44 19.33 -11.30
N TYR A 132 -1.48 19.82 -10.63
CA TYR A 132 -1.54 19.85 -9.17
C TYR A 132 -1.91 18.49 -8.58
N GLU A 133 -2.62 17.65 -9.33
CA GLU A 133 -2.84 16.25 -8.96
C GLU A 133 -1.52 15.47 -8.96
N GLU A 134 -0.72 15.64 -9.99
CA GLU A 134 0.61 15.02 -10.09
C GLU A 134 1.60 15.59 -9.06
N GLN A 135 1.52 16.89 -8.77
CA GLN A 135 2.26 17.53 -7.67
C GLN A 135 1.91 16.89 -6.33
N THR A 136 0.63 16.75 -6.03
CA THR A 136 0.13 16.23 -4.76
C THR A 136 0.51 14.76 -4.58
N LEU A 137 0.32 13.95 -5.62
CA LEU A 137 0.50 12.50 -5.55
C LEU A 137 1.93 12.05 -5.89
N SER A 138 2.77 12.93 -6.44
CA SER A 138 4.14 12.62 -6.90
C SER A 138 4.21 11.46 -7.90
N VAL A 139 3.14 11.28 -8.66
CA VAL A 139 3.03 10.34 -9.78
C VAL A 139 2.66 11.14 -11.01
N GLN A 140 3.25 10.80 -12.14
CA GLN A 140 3.03 11.50 -13.41
C GLN A 140 2.05 10.69 -14.27
N ALA A 141 1.15 11.37 -14.97
CA ALA A 141 0.28 10.71 -15.93
C ALA A 141 1.11 10.18 -17.12
N ALA A 142 0.80 8.97 -17.59
CA ALA A 142 1.58 8.24 -18.62
C ALA A 142 1.77 8.97 -19.98
N ARG A 143 1.13 10.12 -20.19
CA ARG A 143 1.19 10.89 -21.44
C ARG A 143 1.50 12.38 -21.23
N ARG A 144 1.98 12.79 -20.06
CA ARG A 144 2.33 14.20 -19.84
C ARG A 144 3.44 14.64 -20.79
N ARG A 145 3.13 15.67 -21.58
CA ARG A 145 4.04 16.35 -22.51
C ARG A 145 4.14 17.80 -22.05
N GLY A 146 5.36 18.25 -21.78
CA GLY A 146 5.60 19.59 -21.21
C GLY A 146 6.90 19.58 -20.43
N ALA A 147 7.61 20.69 -20.45
CA ALA A 147 8.84 20.89 -19.69
C ALA A 147 8.60 21.95 -18.61
N LEU A 148 9.34 21.86 -17.51
CA LEU A 148 9.36 22.93 -16.52
C LEU A 148 9.92 24.19 -17.16
N VAL A 149 9.19 25.30 -17.05
CA VAL A 149 9.59 26.60 -17.56
C VAL A 149 10.09 27.45 -16.38
N PRO A 150 11.36 27.88 -16.40
CA PRO A 150 11.89 28.77 -15.39
C PRO A 150 11.53 30.24 -15.70
N GLN A 151 11.09 30.96 -14.68
CA GLN A 151 11.00 32.41 -14.66
C GLN A 151 11.90 32.94 -13.56
N VAL A 152 12.93 33.70 -13.94
CA VAL A 152 13.83 34.34 -12.99
C VAL A 152 13.09 35.49 -12.31
N LEU A 153 13.07 35.46 -10.99
CA LEU A 153 12.56 36.52 -10.12
C LEU A 153 13.73 37.07 -9.28
N ASP A 154 13.53 38.20 -8.63
CA ASP A 154 14.56 38.74 -7.74
C ASP A 154 14.84 37.75 -6.58
N GLY A 155 16.08 37.23 -6.54
CA GLY A 155 16.55 36.25 -5.55
C GLY A 155 15.97 34.83 -5.64
N ALA A 156 15.18 34.49 -6.67
CA ALA A 156 14.56 33.16 -6.80
C ALA A 156 14.24 32.79 -8.25
N VAL A 157 13.92 31.52 -8.50
CA VAL A 157 13.37 31.04 -9.78
C VAL A 157 12.01 30.41 -9.54
N LEU A 158 10.99 30.87 -10.25
CA LEU A 158 9.68 30.24 -10.29
C LEU A 158 9.66 29.21 -11.44
N TRP A 159 9.39 27.96 -11.10
CA TRP A 159 9.23 26.87 -12.04
C TRP A 159 7.74 26.57 -12.22
N SER A 160 7.30 26.66 -13.46
CA SER A 160 5.91 26.42 -13.84
C SER A 160 5.80 25.29 -14.85
N LEU A 161 4.62 24.66 -14.91
CA LEU A 161 4.26 23.69 -15.92
C LEU A 161 2.80 23.93 -16.32
N ASP A 162 2.52 23.96 -17.62
CA ASP A 162 1.19 24.30 -18.16
C ASP A 162 0.68 25.65 -17.61
N ASP A 163 1.57 26.64 -17.55
CA ASP A 163 1.36 27.98 -16.97
C ASP A 163 0.97 28.00 -15.48
N GLN A 164 1.05 26.86 -14.79
CA GLN A 164 0.79 26.74 -13.36
C GLN A 164 2.09 26.76 -12.55
N PRO A 165 2.21 27.62 -11.53
CA PRO A 165 3.38 27.61 -10.64
C PRO A 165 3.43 26.31 -9.85
N LEU A 166 4.60 25.68 -9.74
CA LEU A 166 4.79 24.46 -8.92
C LEU A 166 5.82 24.66 -7.83
N LEU A 167 6.92 25.34 -8.13
CA LEU A 167 8.03 25.54 -7.21
C LEU A 167 8.60 26.95 -7.38
N ARG A 168 8.66 27.72 -6.29
CA ARG A 168 9.55 28.89 -6.20
C ARG A 168 10.78 28.50 -5.40
N LEU A 169 11.94 28.49 -6.04
CA LEU A 169 13.21 28.05 -5.47
C LEU A 169 14.12 29.24 -5.19
N GLY A 170 14.54 29.41 -3.94
CA GLY A 170 15.54 30.42 -3.57
C GLY A 170 16.93 30.07 -4.12
N ILE A 171 17.77 31.08 -4.35
CA ILE A 171 19.16 30.87 -4.81
C ILE A 171 20.11 30.34 -3.73
N SER A 172 19.67 30.32 -2.47
CA SER A 172 20.45 29.86 -1.31
C SER A 172 20.31 28.36 -1.10
N GLY A 173 21.38 27.71 -0.66
CA GLY A 173 21.37 26.29 -0.30
C GLY A 173 22.77 25.73 -0.16
N SER A 174 22.84 24.49 0.31
CA SER A 174 24.10 23.81 0.57
C SER A 174 24.42 22.85 -0.57
N PRO A 175 25.64 22.89 -1.15
CA PRO A 175 26.06 21.92 -2.14
C PRO A 175 26.12 20.52 -1.50
N VAL A 176 25.67 19.52 -2.24
CA VAL A 176 25.70 18.11 -1.83
C VAL A 176 26.04 17.23 -3.04
N SER A 177 26.32 15.96 -2.81
CA SER A 177 26.44 14.98 -3.89
C SER A 177 25.11 14.80 -4.64
N GLY A 178 25.15 14.25 -5.86
CA GLY A 178 23.93 13.93 -6.60
C GLY A 178 23.07 12.86 -5.92
N ALA A 179 23.71 11.98 -5.16
CA ALA A 179 23.08 10.95 -4.35
C ALA A 179 22.25 11.59 -3.21
N GLU A 180 22.83 12.53 -2.47
CA GLU A 180 22.15 13.23 -1.38
C GLU A 180 21.02 14.13 -1.89
N ALA A 181 21.20 14.79 -3.04
CA ALA A 181 20.14 15.57 -3.68
C ALA A 181 18.97 14.66 -4.13
N THR A 182 19.25 13.45 -4.62
CA THR A 182 18.23 12.45 -4.95
C THR A 182 17.49 11.98 -3.71
N ALA A 183 18.19 11.70 -2.61
CA ALA A 183 17.58 11.35 -1.33
C ALA A 183 16.73 12.49 -0.75
N PHE A 184 17.14 13.76 -0.93
CA PHE A 184 16.32 14.91 -0.57
C PHE A 184 15.02 14.98 -1.37
N ALA A 185 15.10 14.81 -2.70
CA ALA A 185 13.90 14.71 -3.55
C ALA A 185 13.00 13.54 -3.12
N GLN A 186 13.59 12.42 -2.69
CA GLN A 186 12.85 11.28 -2.17
C GLN A 186 12.11 11.59 -0.87
N ALA A 187 12.72 12.34 0.05
CA ALA A 187 12.06 12.80 1.27
C ALA A 187 10.85 13.70 0.94
N LEU A 188 10.98 14.59 -0.05
CA LEU A 188 9.85 15.41 -0.51
C LEU A 188 8.72 14.55 -1.08
N ARG A 189 9.05 13.56 -1.93
CA ARG A 189 8.09 12.62 -2.53
C ARG A 189 7.24 11.95 -1.46
N TYR A 190 7.88 11.38 -0.43
CA TYR A 190 7.17 10.60 0.59
C TYR A 190 6.40 11.45 1.60
N THR A 191 6.94 12.60 2.00
CA THR A 191 6.39 13.35 3.14
C THR A 191 5.41 14.44 2.74
N TRP A 192 5.70 15.22 1.69
CA TRP A 192 4.86 16.38 1.32
C TRP A 192 4.26 16.30 -0.08
N GLY A 193 4.76 15.40 -0.92
CA GLY A 193 4.38 15.29 -2.31
C GLY A 193 4.97 16.42 -3.16
N CYS A 194 5.50 16.10 -4.33
CA CYS A 194 6.00 17.09 -5.28
C CYS A 194 5.98 16.50 -6.69
N HIS A 195 5.80 17.35 -7.70
CA HIS A 195 5.65 16.91 -9.09
C HIS A 195 6.92 16.17 -9.55
N PRO A 196 6.81 15.02 -10.25
CA PRO A 196 7.98 14.23 -10.63
C PRO A 196 9.07 14.98 -11.41
N LEU A 197 8.68 15.91 -12.29
CA LEU A 197 9.65 16.78 -12.99
C LEU A 197 10.39 17.72 -12.03
N VAL A 198 9.71 18.28 -11.02
CA VAL A 198 10.32 19.16 -10.02
C VAL A 198 11.26 18.35 -9.14
N LEU A 199 10.84 17.17 -8.70
CA LEU A 199 11.69 16.25 -7.95
C LEU A 199 12.96 15.89 -8.72
N LYS A 200 12.83 15.59 -10.02
CA LYS A 200 13.98 15.32 -10.88
C LYS A 200 14.92 16.53 -10.97
N MET A 201 14.36 17.72 -11.19
CA MET A 201 15.13 18.97 -11.25
C MET A 201 15.90 19.24 -9.94
N LEU A 202 15.28 18.99 -8.78
CA LEU A 202 15.94 19.12 -7.48
C LEU A 202 17.07 18.09 -7.31
N ALA A 203 16.84 16.83 -7.71
CA ALA A 203 17.86 15.78 -7.66
C ALA A 203 19.07 16.09 -8.56
N ASP A 204 18.84 16.58 -9.78
CA ASP A 204 19.90 16.96 -10.72
C ASP A 204 20.70 18.19 -10.25
N GLY A 205 20.09 19.04 -9.41
CA GLY A 205 20.67 20.30 -8.94
C GLY A 205 21.83 20.17 -7.94
N LYS A 206 22.10 18.96 -7.41
CA LYS A 206 23.22 18.67 -6.49
C LYS A 206 23.32 19.66 -5.31
N ARG A 207 22.15 20.04 -4.78
CA ARG A 207 22.00 21.03 -3.72
C ARG A 207 20.78 20.70 -2.87
N ILE A 208 20.89 20.91 -1.57
CA ILE A 208 19.74 21.01 -0.67
C ILE A 208 19.40 22.50 -0.50
N PRO A 209 18.22 22.97 -0.95
CA PRO A 209 17.84 24.38 -0.84
C PRO A 209 17.71 24.83 0.62
N ALA A 210 18.09 26.06 0.92
CA ALA A 210 17.86 26.63 2.25
C ALA A 210 16.38 27.00 2.46
N ASP A 211 15.71 27.41 1.40
CA ASP A 211 14.29 27.73 1.36
C ASP A 211 13.70 27.49 -0.03
N PHE A 212 12.42 27.14 -0.05
CA PHE A 212 11.64 27.04 -1.28
C PHE A 212 10.14 27.04 -0.95
N THR A 213 9.31 27.22 -1.97
CA THR A 213 7.86 27.21 -1.83
C THR A 213 7.24 26.27 -2.86
N LEU A 214 6.37 25.37 -2.42
CA LEU A 214 5.57 24.52 -3.30
C LEU A 214 4.15 25.05 -3.37
N HIS A 215 3.60 25.03 -4.59
CA HIS A 215 2.23 25.45 -4.87
C HIS A 215 1.38 24.23 -5.21
N TYR A 216 0.18 24.20 -4.66
CA TYR A 216 -0.81 23.15 -4.86
C TYR A 216 -2.19 23.77 -5.08
N GLN A 217 -3.04 23.00 -5.76
CA GLN A 217 -4.47 23.18 -5.76
C GLN A 217 -5.07 21.92 -5.16
N GLU A 218 -5.88 22.09 -4.12
CA GLU A 218 -6.63 21.01 -3.48
C GLU A 218 -8.12 21.24 -3.75
N VAL A 219 -8.95 20.23 -3.47
CA VAL A 219 -10.41 20.38 -3.61
C VAL A 219 -10.86 21.53 -2.71
N GLY A 220 -11.42 22.57 -3.33
CA GLY A 220 -11.96 23.72 -2.62
C GLY A 220 -10.97 24.83 -2.28
N GLY A 221 -9.74 24.83 -2.81
CA GLY A 221 -8.84 25.96 -2.58
C GLY A 221 -7.43 25.83 -3.16
N THR A 222 -6.61 26.83 -2.85
CA THR A 222 -5.16 26.79 -3.12
C THR A 222 -4.40 26.57 -1.83
N VAL A 223 -3.30 25.84 -1.93
CA VAL A 223 -2.42 25.57 -0.80
C VAL A 223 -0.99 25.90 -1.19
N THR A 224 -0.34 26.72 -0.38
CA THR A 224 1.07 27.08 -0.54
C THR A 224 1.85 26.57 0.66
N ARG A 225 2.98 25.90 0.42
CA ARG A 225 3.85 25.37 1.48
C ARG A 225 5.22 26.01 1.37
N HIS A 226 5.59 26.78 2.38
CA HIS A 226 6.89 27.42 2.51
C HIS A 226 7.81 26.54 3.34
N PHE A 227 8.91 26.11 2.74
CA PHE A 227 9.91 25.25 3.35
C PHE A 227 11.11 26.08 3.76
N ARG A 228 11.60 25.83 4.97
CA ARG A 228 12.90 26.32 5.45
C ARG A 228 13.71 25.14 5.95
N ILE A 229 14.87 24.93 5.33
CA ILE A 229 15.85 23.93 5.75
C ILE A 229 16.90 24.60 6.62
N SER A 230 17.21 23.98 7.75
CA SER A 230 18.17 24.49 8.71
C SER A 230 18.90 23.34 9.41
N ARG A 231 19.96 23.67 10.16
CA ARG A 231 20.75 22.68 10.92
C ARG A 231 21.21 21.50 10.05
N LEU A 232 21.64 21.79 8.82
CA LEU A 232 22.19 20.78 7.93
C LEU A 232 23.50 20.24 8.53
N VAL A 233 23.58 18.93 8.71
CA VAL A 233 24.75 18.20 9.18
C VAL A 233 25.11 17.18 8.12
N MET A 234 26.31 17.35 7.54
CA MET A 234 26.93 16.36 6.68
C MET A 234 27.56 15.25 7.54
N ASP A 235 27.69 14.06 6.97
CA ASP A 235 28.24 12.88 7.65
C ASP A 235 27.54 12.54 8.98
N ALA A 236 26.25 12.84 9.07
CA ALA A 236 25.44 12.51 10.22
C ALA A 236 25.34 10.97 10.39
N PRO A 237 25.32 10.45 11.63
CA PRO A 237 25.07 9.03 11.86
C PRO A 237 23.73 8.62 11.24
N ALA A 238 23.79 7.81 10.18
CA ALA A 238 22.65 7.35 9.41
C ALA A 238 22.44 5.85 9.62
N THR A 239 21.98 5.51 10.81
CA THR A 239 21.47 4.17 11.13
C THR A 239 20.13 4.28 11.84
N TYR A 240 19.20 3.37 11.56
CA TYR A 240 18.00 3.18 12.37
C TYR A 240 17.96 1.73 12.87
N SER A 241 17.32 1.51 14.03
CA SER A 241 17.13 0.18 14.59
C SER A 241 15.75 0.06 15.18
N LEU A 242 15.09 -1.07 14.92
CA LEU A 242 13.82 -1.43 15.55
C LEU A 242 14.01 -2.13 16.89
N ALA A 243 15.24 -2.43 17.33
CA ALA A 243 15.50 -3.21 18.54
C ALA A 243 14.95 -2.57 19.83
N ALA A 244 14.85 -1.24 19.86
CA ALA A 244 14.26 -0.49 20.98
C ALA A 244 12.72 -0.43 20.95
N TYR A 245 12.09 -0.98 19.90
CA TYR A 245 10.67 -0.88 19.64
C TYR A 245 10.04 -2.27 19.49
N ARG A 246 8.76 -2.38 19.82
CA ARG A 246 7.97 -3.59 19.61
C ARG A 246 6.82 -3.33 18.63
N PRO A 247 6.29 -4.35 17.94
CA PRO A 247 5.06 -4.18 17.17
C PRO A 247 3.96 -3.57 18.04
N ARG A 248 3.16 -2.66 17.47
CA ARG A 248 2.04 -2.03 18.19
C ARG A 248 1.09 -3.11 18.72
N PRO A 249 0.79 -3.13 20.03
CA PRO A 249 -0.15 -4.08 20.58
C PRO A 249 -1.54 -3.82 20.01
N LEU A 250 -2.29 -4.89 19.82
CA LEU A 250 -3.69 -4.82 19.40
C LEU A 250 -4.51 -4.18 20.52
N ALA A 251 -5.29 -3.15 20.19
CA ALA A 251 -6.21 -2.53 21.14
C ALA A 251 -7.32 -3.52 21.55
N ALA A 252 -7.85 -3.37 22.77
CA ALA A 252 -8.89 -4.26 23.29
C ALA A 252 -10.19 -4.19 22.45
N ASP A 253 -10.49 -3.02 21.90
CA ASP A 253 -11.63 -2.68 21.06
C ASP A 253 -11.28 -2.64 19.57
N ALA A 254 -10.15 -3.24 19.17
CA ALA A 254 -9.67 -3.21 17.80
C ALA A 254 -10.74 -3.73 16.80
N PRO A 255 -10.96 -3.03 15.67
CA PRO A 255 -11.86 -3.48 14.61
C PRO A 255 -11.52 -4.90 14.12
N VAL A 256 -12.52 -5.63 13.62
CA VAL A 256 -12.35 -7.02 13.16
C VAL A 256 -11.21 -7.15 12.15
N LEU A 257 -11.11 -6.22 11.18
CA LEU A 257 -10.03 -6.19 10.20
C LEU A 257 -8.64 -6.16 10.85
N GLU A 258 -8.44 -5.30 11.85
CA GLU A 258 -7.16 -5.19 12.54
C GLU A 258 -6.82 -6.46 13.32
N ARG A 259 -7.82 -7.07 13.97
CA ARG A 259 -7.65 -8.35 14.68
C ARG A 259 -7.26 -9.48 13.74
N VAL A 260 -7.94 -9.60 12.60
CA VAL A 260 -7.65 -10.60 11.56
C VAL A 260 -6.23 -10.40 11.01
N LEU A 261 -5.84 -9.19 10.64
CA LEU A 261 -4.50 -8.92 10.11
C LEU A 261 -3.39 -9.10 11.15
N ALA A 262 -3.65 -8.76 12.42
CA ALA A 262 -2.71 -9.01 13.51
C ALA A 262 -2.54 -10.50 13.81
N GLN A 263 -3.60 -11.29 13.70
CA GLN A 263 -3.55 -12.75 13.79
C GLN A 263 -2.76 -13.33 12.61
N ALA A 264 -3.05 -12.89 11.39
CA ALA A 264 -2.41 -13.35 10.17
C ALA A 264 -0.88 -13.17 10.20
N ALA A 265 -0.40 -12.03 10.71
CA ALA A 265 1.02 -11.74 10.84
C ALA A 265 1.80 -12.70 11.78
N ARG A 266 1.08 -13.50 12.59
CA ARG A 266 1.68 -14.49 13.52
C ARG A 266 1.51 -15.92 13.04
N LEU A 267 0.70 -16.16 12.02
CA LEU A 267 0.42 -17.49 11.52
C LEU A 267 1.55 -17.95 10.60
N PRO A 268 2.13 -19.13 10.84
CA PRO A 268 3.03 -19.74 9.87
C PRO A 268 2.22 -20.23 8.64
N PRO A 269 2.91 -20.54 7.53
CA PRO A 269 2.34 -21.37 6.47
C PRO A 269 1.65 -22.61 7.05
N PRO A 270 0.58 -23.13 6.39
CA PRO A 270 0.00 -24.41 6.78
C PRO A 270 1.08 -25.49 6.91
N GLY A 271 1.05 -26.25 8.01
CA GLY A 271 2.03 -27.31 8.23
C GLY A 271 1.89 -28.43 7.19
N ALA A 272 2.92 -29.27 7.04
CA ALA A 272 2.94 -30.36 6.06
C ALA A 272 1.76 -31.36 6.19
N GLN A 273 1.07 -31.38 7.34
CA GLN A 273 -0.09 -32.22 7.60
C GLN A 273 -1.44 -31.55 7.28
N ALA A 274 -1.46 -30.26 6.93
CA ALA A 274 -2.71 -29.53 6.67
C ALA A 274 -3.47 -30.12 5.47
N HIS A 275 -2.79 -30.27 4.32
CA HIS A 275 -3.37 -30.88 3.13
C HIS A 275 -3.81 -32.34 3.37
N PRO A 276 -2.94 -33.25 3.88
CA PRO A 276 -3.37 -34.62 4.23
C PRO A 276 -4.57 -34.69 5.18
N ALA A 277 -4.66 -33.79 6.17
CA ALA A 277 -5.76 -33.78 7.12
C ALA A 277 -7.09 -33.37 6.48
N LEU A 278 -7.10 -32.32 5.66
CA LEU A 278 -8.29 -31.90 4.92
C LEU A 278 -8.70 -32.95 3.88
N ARG A 279 -7.73 -33.64 3.27
CA ARG A 279 -7.99 -34.75 2.36
C ARG A 279 -8.67 -35.92 3.06
N ALA A 280 -8.13 -36.34 4.20
CA ALA A 280 -8.72 -37.42 5.00
C ALA A 280 -10.15 -37.07 5.46
N GLU A 281 -10.42 -35.80 5.74
CA GLU A 281 -11.77 -35.35 6.10
C GLU A 281 -12.74 -35.40 4.91
N ALA A 282 -12.31 -34.95 3.72
CA ALA A 282 -13.11 -35.09 2.50
C ALA A 282 -13.42 -36.57 2.19
N GLU A 283 -12.47 -37.48 2.42
CA GLU A 283 -12.67 -38.91 2.23
C GLU A 283 -13.70 -39.50 3.19
N LYS A 284 -13.70 -39.09 4.46
CA LYS A 284 -14.75 -39.47 5.41
C LYS A 284 -16.12 -38.96 4.98
N LEU A 285 -16.20 -37.74 4.46
CA LEU A 285 -17.45 -37.15 4.00
C LEU A 285 -18.00 -37.90 2.78
N PHE A 286 -17.14 -38.30 1.83
CA PHE A 286 -17.55 -39.19 0.75
C PHE A 286 -18.05 -40.54 1.28
N ALA A 287 -17.35 -41.15 2.24
CA ALA A 287 -17.77 -42.41 2.86
C ALA A 287 -19.10 -42.29 3.64
N ALA A 288 -19.44 -41.09 4.09
CA ALA A 288 -20.69 -40.76 4.77
C ALA A 288 -21.80 -40.29 3.81
N GLU A 289 -21.62 -40.45 2.50
CA GLU A 289 -22.58 -40.02 1.47
C GLU A 289 -22.89 -38.51 1.49
N LYS A 290 -21.87 -37.70 1.83
CA LYS A 290 -21.93 -36.23 1.87
C LYS A 290 -21.02 -35.59 0.81
N PRO A 291 -21.32 -35.78 -0.49
CA PRO A 291 -20.45 -35.33 -1.57
C PRO A 291 -20.32 -33.80 -1.65
N PHE A 292 -21.35 -33.04 -1.28
CA PHE A 292 -21.29 -31.58 -1.32
C PHE A 292 -20.30 -31.03 -0.27
N GLU A 293 -20.38 -31.51 0.96
CA GLU A 293 -19.47 -31.15 2.05
C GLU A 293 -18.04 -31.62 1.77
N ALA A 294 -17.87 -32.80 1.18
CA ALA A 294 -16.56 -33.27 0.72
C ALA A 294 -15.98 -32.31 -0.33
N PHE A 295 -16.79 -31.87 -1.30
CA PHE A 295 -16.39 -30.90 -2.32
C PHE A 295 -15.99 -29.55 -1.70
N LEU A 296 -16.78 -29.01 -0.76
CA LEU A 296 -16.42 -27.78 -0.04
C LEU A 296 -15.12 -27.94 0.74
N THR A 297 -14.87 -29.11 1.35
CA THR A 297 -13.62 -29.41 2.07
C THR A 297 -12.41 -29.42 1.15
N MET A 298 -12.56 -29.97 -0.06
CA MET A 298 -11.51 -29.94 -1.08
C MET A 298 -11.21 -28.53 -1.60
N LEU A 299 -12.23 -27.67 -1.69
CA LEU A 299 -12.04 -26.24 -2.00
C LEU A 299 -11.32 -25.51 -0.87
N GLU A 300 -11.68 -25.78 0.40
CA GLU A 300 -10.98 -25.23 1.57
C GLU A 300 -9.49 -25.58 1.55
N ASP A 301 -9.15 -26.84 1.25
CA ASP A 301 -7.77 -27.29 1.10
C ASP A 301 -7.05 -26.49 0.02
N HIS A 302 -7.60 -26.45 -1.20
CA HIS A 302 -7.00 -25.67 -2.28
C HIS A 302 -6.80 -24.19 -1.89
N PHE A 303 -7.79 -23.55 -1.25
CA PHE A 303 -7.71 -22.15 -0.85
C PHE A 303 -6.75 -21.89 0.32
N SER A 304 -6.42 -22.91 1.11
CA SER A 304 -5.51 -22.79 2.25
C SER A 304 -4.07 -23.10 1.86
N THR A 305 -3.86 -24.17 1.10
CA THR A 305 -2.52 -24.73 0.82
C THR A 305 -2.03 -24.41 -0.59
N GLY A 306 -2.94 -24.22 -1.53
CA GLY A 306 -2.64 -24.12 -2.96
C GLY A 306 -2.29 -25.44 -3.63
N GLU A 307 -2.37 -26.55 -2.91
CA GLU A 307 -2.25 -27.87 -3.48
C GLU A 307 -3.42 -28.16 -4.43
N LEU A 308 -3.14 -29.00 -5.42
CA LEU A 308 -4.17 -29.47 -6.33
C LEU A 308 -4.89 -30.66 -5.71
N VAL A 309 -6.15 -30.81 -6.09
CA VAL A 309 -6.92 -32.01 -5.78
C VAL A 309 -6.25 -33.23 -6.43
N ASP A 310 -5.87 -34.21 -5.60
CA ASP A 310 -5.43 -35.52 -6.07
C ASP A 310 -6.53 -36.24 -6.88
N LYS A 311 -6.14 -37.22 -7.69
CA LYS A 311 -7.09 -37.97 -8.52
C LYS A 311 -8.17 -38.62 -7.66
N LEU A 312 -9.42 -38.22 -7.90
CA LEU A 312 -10.59 -38.81 -7.26
C LEU A 312 -10.84 -40.24 -7.77
N SER A 313 -11.42 -41.08 -6.92
CA SER A 313 -11.86 -42.41 -7.34
C SER A 313 -13.07 -42.32 -8.28
N PRO A 314 -13.34 -43.35 -9.13
CA PRO A 314 -14.53 -43.36 -9.98
C PRO A 314 -15.84 -43.19 -9.21
N GLN A 315 -15.92 -43.74 -8.00
CA GLN A 315 -17.08 -43.60 -7.12
C GLN A 315 -17.26 -42.16 -6.61
N GLN A 316 -16.17 -41.50 -6.22
CA GLN A 316 -16.19 -40.09 -5.81
C GLN A 316 -16.62 -39.18 -6.97
N ILE A 317 -16.11 -39.46 -8.18
CA ILE A 317 -16.49 -38.72 -9.39
C ILE A 317 -17.99 -38.87 -9.64
N LEU A 318 -18.52 -40.09 -9.59
CA LEU A 318 -19.95 -40.34 -9.78
C LEU A 318 -20.79 -39.62 -8.71
N ALA A 319 -20.41 -39.72 -7.43
CA ALA A 319 -21.10 -39.06 -6.34
C ALA A 319 -21.14 -37.53 -6.50
N MET A 320 -20.06 -36.93 -7.02
CA MET A 320 -20.04 -35.50 -7.34
C MET A 320 -20.95 -35.17 -8.54
N GLN A 321 -20.96 -36.01 -9.58
CA GLN A 321 -21.81 -35.84 -10.77
C GLN A 321 -23.30 -36.02 -10.48
N GLU A 322 -23.67 -36.74 -9.42
CA GLU A 322 -25.07 -36.93 -9.03
C GLU A 322 -25.53 -35.89 -7.99
N CYS A 323 -24.63 -35.03 -7.50
CA CYS A 323 -24.90 -34.06 -6.45
C CYS A 323 -25.35 -32.71 -7.01
N GLU A 324 -26.66 -32.44 -7.00
CA GLU A 324 -27.22 -31.19 -7.55
C GLU A 324 -26.64 -29.90 -6.90
N PRO A 325 -26.42 -29.82 -5.58
CA PRO A 325 -25.76 -28.65 -4.97
C PRO A 325 -24.38 -28.30 -5.57
N ILE A 326 -23.61 -29.31 -6.00
CA ILE A 326 -22.32 -29.08 -6.68
C ILE A 326 -22.55 -28.45 -8.05
N HIS A 327 -23.55 -28.92 -8.80
CA HIS A 327 -23.91 -28.35 -10.10
C HIS A 327 -24.43 -26.92 -9.98
N ASP A 328 -25.32 -26.67 -9.02
CA ASP A 328 -25.87 -25.34 -8.76
C ASP A 328 -24.78 -24.34 -8.41
N LEU A 329 -23.86 -24.73 -7.52
CA LEU A 329 -22.71 -23.90 -7.18
C LEU A 329 -21.81 -23.67 -8.40
N THR A 330 -21.46 -24.73 -9.14
CA THR A 330 -20.59 -24.62 -10.33
C THR A 330 -21.21 -23.70 -11.38
N ARG A 331 -22.51 -23.83 -11.65
CA ARG A 331 -23.25 -22.97 -12.59
C ARG A 331 -23.27 -21.52 -12.12
N ALA A 332 -23.52 -21.29 -10.83
CA ALA A 332 -23.52 -19.96 -10.23
C ALA A 332 -22.16 -19.26 -10.38
N LEU A 333 -21.04 -19.98 -10.19
CA LEU A 333 -19.70 -19.42 -10.28
C LEU A 333 -19.29 -19.02 -11.71
N LEU A 334 -19.94 -19.59 -12.73
CA LEU A 334 -19.71 -19.28 -14.15
C LEU A 334 -20.45 -18.03 -14.65
N ALA A 335 -21.29 -17.39 -13.82
CA ALA A 335 -22.03 -16.19 -14.19
C ALA A 335 -21.11 -15.00 -14.54
N LYS A 336 -21.46 -14.25 -15.60
CA LYS A 336 -20.63 -13.19 -16.18
C LYS A 336 -21.28 -11.81 -16.20
N ASP A 337 -22.59 -11.73 -16.47
CA ASP A 337 -23.34 -10.47 -16.49
C ASP A 337 -23.97 -10.16 -15.12
N GLN A 338 -24.47 -8.92 -14.95
CA GLN A 338 -24.97 -8.47 -13.65
C GLN A 338 -26.18 -9.28 -13.17
N ASP A 339 -27.12 -9.58 -14.06
CA ASP A 339 -28.33 -10.34 -13.73
C ASP A 339 -27.99 -11.79 -13.36
N GLY A 340 -27.09 -12.43 -14.11
CA GLY A 340 -26.58 -13.76 -13.81
C GLY A 340 -25.81 -13.80 -12.51
N ILE A 341 -25.00 -12.78 -12.20
CA ILE A 341 -24.27 -12.68 -10.92
C ILE A 341 -25.26 -12.49 -9.75
N ALA A 342 -26.34 -11.73 -9.94
CA ALA A 342 -27.38 -11.56 -8.93
C ALA A 342 -28.15 -12.88 -8.69
N ALA A 343 -28.48 -13.63 -9.74
CA ALA A 343 -29.07 -14.95 -9.62
C ALA A 343 -28.12 -15.94 -8.93
N ALA A 344 -26.85 -15.94 -9.31
CA ALA A 344 -25.80 -16.74 -8.67
C ALA A 344 -25.68 -16.42 -7.17
N LEU A 345 -25.76 -15.15 -6.80
CA LEU A 345 -25.74 -14.72 -5.41
C LEU A 345 -26.91 -15.33 -4.61
N ALA A 346 -28.11 -15.32 -5.19
CA ALA A 346 -29.28 -15.94 -4.56
C ALA A 346 -29.10 -17.46 -4.39
N THR A 347 -28.58 -18.15 -5.40
CA THR A 347 -28.25 -19.59 -5.33
C THR A 347 -27.25 -19.88 -4.22
N VAL A 348 -26.13 -19.16 -4.15
CA VAL A 348 -25.10 -19.39 -3.13
C VAL A 348 -25.61 -19.08 -1.72
N GLN A 349 -26.44 -18.05 -1.56
CA GLN A 349 -27.07 -17.74 -0.28
C GLN A 349 -28.01 -18.86 0.18
N GLU A 350 -28.75 -19.47 -0.74
CA GLU A 350 -29.64 -20.57 -0.40
C GLU A 350 -28.86 -21.83 -0.03
N LEU A 351 -27.83 -22.19 -0.81
CA LEU A 351 -26.90 -23.28 -0.46
C LEU A 351 -26.27 -23.08 0.92
N ARG A 352 -25.88 -21.84 1.25
CA ARG A 352 -25.30 -21.50 2.56
C ARG A 352 -26.29 -21.66 3.70
N LYS A 353 -27.56 -21.30 3.52
CA LYS A 353 -28.60 -21.53 4.54
C LYS A 353 -28.79 -23.02 4.79
N GLN A 354 -28.79 -23.83 3.74
CA GLN A 354 -29.00 -25.28 3.83
C GLN A 354 -27.81 -25.99 4.49
N ALA A 355 -26.58 -25.62 4.13
CA ALA A 355 -25.36 -26.23 4.66
C ALA A 355 -24.93 -25.67 6.04
N GLY A 356 -25.59 -24.60 6.50
CA GLY A 356 -25.36 -23.95 7.79
C GLY A 356 -24.51 -22.66 7.70
N PRO A 357 -24.71 -21.71 8.63
CA PRO A 357 -24.08 -20.39 8.60
C PRO A 357 -22.54 -20.41 8.71
N ASP A 358 -21.99 -21.52 9.21
CA ASP A 358 -20.56 -21.73 9.48
C ASP A 358 -19.78 -22.32 8.29
N GLN A 359 -20.36 -22.38 7.09
CA GLN A 359 -19.67 -22.86 5.87
C GLN A 359 -18.78 -21.77 5.25
N PRO A 360 -17.45 -21.78 5.47
CA PRO A 360 -16.60 -20.64 5.13
C PRO A 360 -16.39 -20.51 3.62
N VAL A 361 -16.37 -21.64 2.88
CA VAL A 361 -16.23 -21.65 1.42
C VAL A 361 -17.45 -21.02 0.73
N LEU A 362 -18.66 -21.29 1.21
CA LEU A 362 -19.87 -20.66 0.65
C LEU A 362 -19.93 -19.17 1.00
N ALA A 363 -19.49 -18.77 2.19
CA ALA A 363 -19.35 -17.35 2.55
C ALA A 363 -18.31 -16.62 1.69
N LEU A 364 -17.20 -17.28 1.34
CA LEU A 364 -16.20 -16.76 0.40
C LEU A 364 -16.82 -16.52 -0.98
N PHE A 365 -17.54 -17.51 -1.53
CA PHE A 365 -18.20 -17.35 -2.82
C PHE A 365 -19.28 -16.27 -2.83
N GLU A 366 -20.06 -16.17 -1.74
CA GLU A 366 -21.00 -15.07 -1.57
C GLU A 366 -20.26 -13.71 -1.60
N GLY A 367 -19.15 -13.60 -0.88
CA GLY A 367 -18.29 -12.42 -0.88
C GLY A 367 -17.79 -12.05 -2.27
N ASN A 368 -17.30 -13.04 -3.02
CA ASN A 368 -16.80 -12.86 -4.38
C ASN A 368 -17.88 -12.40 -5.36
N LEU A 369 -19.11 -12.91 -5.25
CA LEU A 369 -20.25 -12.46 -6.06
C LEU A 369 -20.67 -11.03 -5.69
N ARG A 370 -20.69 -10.69 -4.40
CA ARG A 370 -20.95 -9.31 -3.95
C ARG A 370 -19.89 -8.32 -4.43
N ALA A 371 -18.62 -8.71 -4.38
CA ALA A 371 -17.52 -7.93 -4.94
C ALA A 371 -17.71 -7.69 -6.45
N LYS A 372 -18.10 -8.72 -7.23
CA LYS A 372 -18.42 -8.56 -8.66
C LYS A 372 -19.59 -7.57 -8.90
N LEU A 373 -20.52 -7.44 -7.96
CA LEU A 373 -21.62 -6.46 -7.99
C LEU A 373 -21.21 -5.07 -7.44
N GLY A 374 -19.95 -4.86 -7.06
CA GLY A 374 -19.47 -3.60 -6.47
C GLY A 374 -19.89 -3.39 -5.01
N GLN A 375 -20.44 -4.42 -4.35
CA GLN A 375 -20.88 -4.36 -2.95
C GLN A 375 -19.70 -4.59 -1.99
N TRP A 376 -18.66 -3.76 -2.10
CA TRP A 376 -17.38 -3.96 -1.41
C TRP A 376 -17.48 -4.08 0.11
N PRO A 377 -18.24 -3.23 0.84
CA PRO A 377 -18.33 -3.36 2.30
C PRO A 377 -18.92 -4.71 2.74
N ALA A 378 -19.93 -5.21 2.01
CA ALA A 378 -20.56 -6.50 2.30
C ALA A 378 -19.62 -7.67 1.98
N ALA A 379 -18.86 -7.58 0.87
CA ALA A 379 -17.83 -8.56 0.55
C ALA A 379 -16.73 -8.60 1.61
N THR A 380 -16.22 -7.44 2.03
CA THR A 380 -15.22 -7.34 3.11
C THR A 380 -15.71 -7.99 4.41
N ALA A 381 -16.96 -7.75 4.81
CA ALA A 381 -17.52 -8.39 6.01
C ALA A 381 -17.53 -9.92 5.92
N LEU A 382 -17.86 -10.48 4.75
CA LEU A 382 -17.84 -11.92 4.51
C LEU A 382 -16.42 -12.49 4.54
N TYR A 383 -15.46 -11.84 3.89
CA TYR A 383 -14.06 -12.30 3.94
C TYR A 383 -13.49 -12.28 5.36
N LEU A 384 -13.84 -11.26 6.14
CA LEU A 384 -13.47 -11.21 7.57
C LEU A 384 -14.13 -12.34 8.35
N GLN A 385 -15.41 -12.64 8.10
CA GLN A 385 -16.08 -13.80 8.71
C GLN A 385 -15.35 -15.11 8.39
N VAL A 386 -14.99 -15.31 7.13
CA VAL A 386 -14.26 -16.51 6.69
C VAL A 386 -12.90 -16.60 7.40
N LEU A 387 -12.15 -15.50 7.47
CA LEU A 387 -10.83 -15.49 8.11
C LEU A 387 -10.90 -15.62 9.64
N GLN A 388 -12.00 -15.21 10.27
CA GLN A 388 -12.23 -15.49 11.69
C GLN A 388 -12.45 -16.99 11.95
N ALA A 389 -13.12 -17.69 11.04
CA ALA A 389 -13.37 -19.13 11.15
C ALA A 389 -12.16 -19.97 10.70
N LYS A 390 -11.49 -19.56 9.61
CA LYS A 390 -10.42 -20.28 8.92
C LYS A 390 -9.27 -19.32 8.60
N PRO A 391 -8.46 -18.94 9.60
CA PRO A 391 -7.48 -17.87 9.46
C PRO A 391 -6.27 -18.24 8.56
N GLN A 392 -6.12 -19.51 8.20
CA GLN A 392 -5.11 -20.02 7.26
C GLN A 392 -5.65 -20.21 5.82
N MET A 393 -6.89 -19.80 5.52
CA MET A 393 -7.41 -19.84 4.15
C MET A 393 -6.79 -18.72 3.30
N ALA A 394 -5.56 -18.96 2.85
CA ALA A 394 -4.67 -17.96 2.25
C ALA A 394 -5.31 -17.20 1.07
N ALA A 395 -6.08 -17.87 0.21
CA ALA A 395 -6.74 -17.23 -0.93
C ALA A 395 -7.69 -16.09 -0.52
N VAL A 396 -8.31 -16.17 0.65
CA VAL A 396 -9.27 -15.15 1.14
C VAL A 396 -8.57 -13.82 1.42
N TYR A 397 -7.29 -13.85 1.79
CA TYR A 397 -6.52 -12.61 1.94
C TYR A 397 -6.28 -11.91 0.60
N GLN A 398 -6.27 -12.63 -0.52
CA GLN A 398 -6.23 -12.01 -1.84
C GLN A 398 -7.51 -11.23 -2.12
N ASP A 399 -8.66 -11.88 -1.92
CA ASP A 399 -9.98 -11.28 -2.12
C ASP A 399 -10.25 -10.10 -1.15
N LEU A 400 -9.82 -10.23 0.11
CA LEU A 400 -9.87 -9.16 1.10
C LEU A 400 -9.02 -7.96 0.64
N GLY A 401 -7.79 -8.21 0.17
CA GLY A 401 -6.93 -7.12 -0.29
C GLY A 401 -7.49 -6.42 -1.54
N ASP A 402 -8.08 -7.15 -2.47
CA ASP A 402 -8.75 -6.58 -3.64
C ASP A 402 -9.94 -5.69 -3.25
N ALA A 403 -10.77 -6.16 -2.32
CA ALA A 403 -11.91 -5.38 -1.82
C ALA A 403 -11.47 -4.14 -1.04
N LEU A 404 -10.39 -4.22 -0.25
CA LEU A 404 -9.84 -3.07 0.46
C LEU A 404 -9.24 -2.04 -0.51
N LEU A 405 -8.53 -2.48 -1.55
CA LEU A 405 -8.01 -1.58 -2.57
C LEU A 405 -9.15 -0.88 -3.33
N ALA A 406 -10.24 -1.58 -3.65
CA ALA A 406 -11.42 -0.99 -4.28
C ALA A 406 -12.09 0.09 -3.40
N GLN A 407 -11.87 0.04 -2.09
CA GLN A 407 -12.33 1.02 -1.10
C GLN A 407 -11.25 2.07 -0.76
N PHE A 408 -10.16 2.14 -1.53
CA PHE A 408 -9.03 3.05 -1.32
C PHE A 408 -8.23 2.81 -0.02
N ASP A 409 -8.40 1.67 0.65
CA ASP A 409 -7.58 1.26 1.79
C ASP A 409 -6.37 0.43 1.33
N ALA A 410 -5.44 1.10 0.65
CA ALA A 410 -4.25 0.46 0.11
C ALA A 410 -3.35 -0.15 1.21
N GLN A 411 -3.27 0.48 2.38
CA GLN A 411 -2.40 0.01 3.47
C GLN A 411 -2.83 -1.37 3.94
N ASN A 412 -4.12 -1.56 4.22
CA ASN A 412 -4.63 -2.87 4.63
C ASN A 412 -4.77 -3.85 3.45
N ALA A 413 -4.91 -3.36 2.21
CA ALA A 413 -4.85 -4.20 1.02
C ALA A 413 -3.50 -4.92 0.92
N TRP A 414 -2.39 -4.17 1.00
CA TRP A 414 -1.05 -4.76 0.96
C TRP A 414 -0.76 -5.66 2.17
N ARG A 415 -1.24 -5.30 3.37
CA ARG A 415 -1.13 -6.19 4.55
C ARG A 415 -1.86 -7.52 4.34
N SER A 416 -3.04 -7.49 3.72
CA SER A 416 -3.77 -8.71 3.38
C SER A 416 -2.98 -9.55 2.38
N TRP A 417 -2.54 -8.97 1.27
CA TRP A 417 -1.78 -9.70 0.26
C TRP A 417 -0.45 -10.25 0.78
N ASP A 418 0.27 -9.49 1.62
CA ASP A 418 1.48 -9.96 2.29
C ASP A 418 1.19 -11.18 3.17
N ALA A 419 0.11 -11.15 3.95
CA ALA A 419 -0.29 -12.26 4.81
C ALA A 419 -0.60 -13.52 3.99
N GLY A 420 -1.43 -13.40 2.95
CA GLY A 420 -1.78 -14.53 2.09
C GLY A 420 -0.58 -15.13 1.36
N ARG A 421 0.32 -14.30 0.81
CA ARG A 421 1.56 -14.75 0.15
C ARG A 421 2.53 -15.41 1.11
N ALA A 422 2.61 -14.92 2.35
CA ALA A 422 3.44 -15.55 3.38
C ALA A 422 2.93 -16.95 3.72
N MET A 423 1.61 -17.16 3.71
CA MET A 423 1.00 -18.46 4.01
C MET A 423 1.11 -19.46 2.86
N ALA A 424 0.77 -19.05 1.63
CA ALA A 424 0.74 -19.93 0.47
C ALA A 424 1.28 -19.21 -0.79
N PRO A 425 2.61 -19.08 -0.92
CA PRO A 425 3.23 -18.28 -1.99
C PRO A 425 3.04 -18.84 -3.41
N SER A 426 2.69 -20.13 -3.54
CA SER A 426 2.42 -20.80 -4.81
C SER A 426 1.01 -20.58 -5.34
N LEU A 427 0.09 -20.04 -4.51
CA LEU A 427 -1.30 -19.80 -4.92
C LEU A 427 -1.37 -18.84 -6.11
N ARG A 428 -2.02 -19.31 -7.18
CA ARG A 428 -2.13 -18.58 -8.46
C ARG A 428 -2.86 -17.25 -8.35
N GLN A 429 -3.70 -17.08 -7.33
CA GLN A 429 -4.48 -15.90 -7.01
C GLN A 429 -3.57 -14.68 -6.78
N PHE A 430 -2.38 -14.88 -6.18
CA PHE A 430 -1.43 -13.80 -5.93
C PHE A 430 -0.65 -13.34 -7.16
N ARG A 431 -0.79 -14.00 -8.33
CA ARG A 431 -0.14 -13.54 -9.57
C ARG A 431 -0.52 -12.10 -9.90
N LYS A 432 -1.80 -11.74 -9.79
CA LYS A 432 -2.27 -10.38 -10.06
C LYS A 432 -1.55 -9.34 -9.20
N VAL A 433 -1.32 -9.63 -7.91
CA VAL A 433 -0.62 -8.73 -6.99
C VAL A 433 0.87 -8.66 -7.32
N ASN A 434 1.49 -9.80 -7.68
CA ASN A 434 2.88 -9.82 -8.11
C ASN A 434 3.10 -9.05 -9.42
N ASP A 435 2.12 -9.09 -10.32
CA ASP A 435 2.12 -8.32 -11.58
C ASP A 435 1.99 -6.82 -11.30
N LEU A 436 1.10 -6.44 -10.36
CA LEU A 436 0.96 -5.06 -9.89
C LEU A 436 2.25 -4.55 -9.25
N GLU A 437 2.90 -5.36 -8.42
CA GLU A 437 4.19 -5.00 -7.81
C GLU A 437 5.25 -4.71 -8.89
N ARG A 438 5.35 -5.59 -9.90
CA ARG A 438 6.26 -5.42 -11.03
C ARG A 438 5.93 -4.19 -11.86
N SER A 439 4.66 -3.89 -12.11
CA SER A 439 4.28 -2.66 -12.83
C SER A 439 4.64 -1.43 -12.01
N LEU A 440 4.43 -1.42 -10.69
CA LEU A 440 4.80 -0.28 -9.85
C LEU A 440 6.31 -0.02 -9.87
N LEU A 441 7.14 -1.08 -9.83
CA LEU A 441 8.59 -0.94 -9.96
C LEU A 441 9.01 -0.36 -11.32
N ALA A 442 8.34 -0.79 -12.40
CA ALA A 442 8.66 -0.36 -13.75
C ALA A 442 8.17 1.07 -14.04
N ASP A 443 6.95 1.39 -13.63
CA ASP A 443 6.27 2.65 -13.94
C ASP A 443 6.70 3.78 -12.98
N TYR A 444 7.05 3.43 -11.74
CA TYR A 444 7.40 4.38 -10.68
C TYR A 444 8.70 4.03 -9.93
N PRO A 445 9.82 3.77 -10.65
CA PRO A 445 11.06 3.30 -10.03
C PRO A 445 11.62 4.27 -8.99
N ALA A 446 11.35 5.56 -9.15
CA ALA A 446 11.79 6.58 -8.21
C ALA A 446 11.18 6.42 -6.80
N PHE A 447 10.07 5.70 -6.59
CA PHE A 447 9.60 5.38 -5.23
C PHE A 447 10.48 4.32 -4.54
N PHE A 448 11.19 3.50 -5.30
CA PHE A 448 11.90 2.33 -4.77
C PHE A 448 13.41 2.42 -4.90
N ALA A 449 13.91 3.41 -5.64
CA ALA A 449 15.34 3.64 -5.81
C ALA A 449 15.96 4.13 -4.50
N ASP A 450 17.06 3.51 -4.12
CA ASP A 450 17.97 4.09 -3.13
C ASP A 450 18.57 5.36 -3.71
N GLY A 451 18.26 6.50 -3.09
CA GLY A 451 18.81 7.80 -3.49
C GLY A 451 20.35 7.82 -3.49
N MET A 452 20.99 6.89 -2.78
CA MET A 452 22.44 6.78 -2.66
C MET A 452 23.08 5.59 -3.40
N ALA A 453 22.31 4.71 -4.04
CA ALA A 453 22.87 3.57 -4.76
C ALA A 453 23.07 3.90 -6.25
N GLY A 454 24.33 4.14 -6.64
CA GLY A 454 24.74 3.94 -8.02
C GLY A 454 24.54 2.47 -8.38
N GLN A 455 23.63 2.21 -9.32
CA GLN A 455 23.40 0.93 -10.01
C GLN A 455 23.62 -0.34 -9.16
N LEU A 456 22.57 -0.80 -8.46
CA LEU A 456 22.55 -2.17 -7.95
C LEU A 456 21.43 -2.99 -8.59
N GLN A 457 21.82 -4.22 -8.93
CA GLN A 457 21.10 -5.24 -9.66
C GLN A 457 19.72 -5.49 -9.09
N ILE A 458 18.77 -5.71 -10.00
CA ILE A 458 17.41 -6.19 -9.72
C ILE A 458 17.53 -7.39 -8.77
N GLN A 459 17.17 -7.20 -7.50
CA GLN A 459 16.97 -8.34 -6.61
C GLN A 459 15.88 -9.22 -7.24
N PRO A 460 16.13 -10.53 -7.41
CA PRO A 460 15.07 -11.43 -7.82
C PRO A 460 13.98 -11.38 -6.75
N SER A 461 12.74 -11.19 -7.21
CA SER A 461 11.55 -11.33 -6.39
C SER A 461 11.67 -12.61 -5.55
N THR A 462 11.18 -12.57 -4.31
CA THR A 462 11.02 -13.75 -3.44
C THR A 462 10.07 -14.79 -4.03
N SER A 463 9.44 -14.52 -5.18
CA SER A 463 8.80 -15.54 -6.00
C SER A 463 9.85 -16.33 -6.81
N ARG A 464 10.20 -17.51 -6.28
CA ARG A 464 10.92 -18.55 -7.02
C ARG A 464 10.17 -18.82 -8.34
N PRO A 465 10.81 -18.80 -9.52
CA PRO A 465 10.13 -19.13 -10.75
C PRO A 465 9.65 -20.60 -10.68
N ALA A 466 8.37 -20.81 -10.94
CA ALA A 466 7.81 -22.14 -11.10
C ALA A 466 8.58 -22.86 -12.21
N SER A 467 9.19 -24.00 -11.86
CA SER A 467 9.89 -24.86 -12.79
C SER A 467 8.97 -25.21 -13.95
N LYS A 468 9.44 -25.04 -15.19
CA LYS A 468 8.75 -25.54 -16.39
C LYS A 468 8.82 -27.07 -16.39
N THR A 469 7.91 -27.71 -15.69
CA THR A 469 7.56 -29.11 -15.96
C THR A 469 6.28 -29.10 -16.79
N ASN A 470 6.43 -29.44 -18.08
CA ASN A 470 5.32 -29.80 -18.94
C ASN A 470 4.65 -31.06 -18.39
N THR A 471 3.66 -30.93 -17.52
CA THR A 471 2.70 -31.99 -17.25
C THR A 471 1.49 -31.77 -18.15
N VAL A 472 1.53 -32.47 -19.28
CA VAL A 472 0.39 -32.74 -20.14
C VAL A 472 -0.62 -33.55 -19.31
N GLY A 473 -1.86 -33.06 -19.24
CA GLY A 473 -3.00 -33.82 -18.71
C GLY A 473 -3.25 -33.67 -17.21
N SER A 474 -3.86 -32.55 -16.80
CA SER A 474 -4.77 -32.57 -15.66
C SER A 474 -5.94 -31.65 -15.97
N THR A 475 -7.13 -32.25 -15.99
CA THR A 475 -8.40 -31.64 -16.32
C THR A 475 -8.72 -30.53 -15.32
N ASN A 476 -8.60 -29.29 -15.80
CA ASN A 476 -9.31 -28.16 -15.21
C ASN A 476 -10.81 -28.48 -15.27
N LEU A 477 -11.49 -28.50 -14.14
CA LEU A 477 -12.93 -28.27 -14.13
C LEU A 477 -13.17 -26.75 -14.33
N PRO A 478 -14.29 -26.39 -14.99
CA PRO A 478 -14.47 -25.15 -15.76
C PRO A 478 -14.42 -23.84 -14.98
#